data_AF-A0A834AK61-F1
#
_entry.id   AF-A0A834AK61-F1
#
_cell.length_a   1.000
_cell.length_b   1.000
_cell.length_c   1.000
_cell.angle_alpha   90.00
_cell.angle_beta   90.00
_cell.angle_gamma   90.00
#
_symmetry.space_group_name_H-M   'P 1'
#
loop_
_entity.id
_entity.type
_entity.pdbx_description
1 polymer ?
#
loop_
_entity_poly.entity_id
_entity_poly.type
_entity_poly.pdbx_seq_one_letter_code
_entity_poly.pdbx_strand_id
1 'polypeptide(L)'
;MKDVENMNKRDRPFMTMQKNNSSDNLVFHLKNGMRSIKYKPVDYQQMHALTEAKKLAAASTELKIRKAVQTSKASKEQTLIKQHRQVWWQEHQRLNEVRGKVESEIKSFLNEENLGNECLSDLRNFEQELSEKWCMYLKSVINPLQQLREDLKYRQHHSPQHSYSHTEFNSVKVLEEVDFVKKQLKAVFEELRLEQQKFENDLSDWSIKILDHYSEERSNLLSELPMELEALECPYPDLKSSIFKEFCNFTEKYQKKLHEFDLQLEDIYRNLQLSEEDHWIYQYVLDQYPGDLCGRRTLYLDMLQRYFPHKSRHALVEHEKCYHQYRFTREQRRILVSNWNKNRRDFIQKAVLMLAEACATYEMENALAKDRKKQQELCADLKAKVLRWQAQQEEVAKLEMEISARRKEKEEEKEKLWKRKELLQREEKKKKIRKYWAKKERNWQEMEMRDLQRLEELKKLMAEQSAKDRERVNYRQQLLEKRLMEKKEVALQEAHEEEERERRLEALRKQVAIVAQFDPVRMMSDTMASKARMGIGIEEEFILQKPLFTLNTYNEQQIISDPRLRFELALREAGLHKTFYAKEILPKISPQKPPRKDMESTVFKI
;
A
#
# COMPACT_ATOMS: atom_id res chain seq x y z
N MET A 1 -35.36 -29.16 -33.70
CA MET A 1 -36.84 -29.25 -33.59
C MET A 1 -37.38 -28.81 -34.95
N LYS A 2 -37.53 -29.67 -35.97
CA LYS A 2 -38.43 -30.84 -36.09
C LYS A 2 -39.84 -30.52 -35.60
N ASP A 3 -40.74 -30.16 -36.52
CA ASP A 3 -41.81 -30.99 -37.11
C ASP A 3 -42.36 -30.21 -38.34
N VAL A 4 -42.37 -30.67 -39.61
CA VAL A 4 -43.10 -31.80 -40.26
C VAL A 4 -44.62 -31.56 -40.14
N GLU A 5 -45.44 -31.39 -41.19
CA GLU A 5 -45.82 -32.32 -42.27
C GLU A 5 -46.74 -31.57 -43.26
N ASN A 6 -46.46 -31.57 -44.58
CA ASN A 6 -47.10 -32.44 -45.59
C ASN A 6 -48.57 -32.13 -45.92
N MET A 7 -48.84 -31.62 -47.13
CA MET A 7 -49.99 -32.06 -47.92
C MET A 7 -49.60 -32.10 -49.40
N ASN A 8 -49.06 -33.26 -49.74
CA ASN A 8 -48.82 -33.74 -51.09
C ASN A 8 -50.09 -33.73 -51.95
N LYS A 9 -49.83 -33.42 -53.22
CA LYS A 9 -50.65 -33.67 -54.41
C LYS A 9 -51.40 -34.99 -54.29
N ARG A 10 -52.74 -34.94 -54.35
CA ARG A 10 -53.56 -36.13 -54.64
C ARG A 10 -53.73 -36.23 -56.14
N ASP A 11 -52.76 -36.87 -56.79
CA ASP A 11 -52.98 -37.54 -58.07
C ASP A 11 -53.97 -38.68 -57.81
N ARG A 12 -55.23 -38.52 -58.27
CA ARG A 12 -56.14 -39.66 -58.39
C ARG A 12 -55.84 -40.36 -59.72
N PRO A 13 -55.68 -41.68 -59.75
CA PRO A 13 -55.44 -42.40 -61.00
C PRO A 13 -56.71 -42.34 -61.85
N PHE A 14 -56.54 -41.97 -63.13
CA PHE A 14 -57.56 -42.19 -64.15
C PHE A 14 -57.79 -43.69 -64.27
N MET A 15 -58.95 -44.16 -63.81
CA MET A 15 -59.44 -45.52 -64.11
C MET A 15 -59.82 -45.58 -65.60
N THR A 16 -58.91 -46.08 -66.43
CA THR A 16 -59.21 -46.49 -67.81
C THR A 16 -60.03 -47.77 -67.76
N MET A 17 -61.34 -47.65 -67.99
CA MET A 17 -62.21 -48.79 -68.29
C MET A 17 -61.85 -49.33 -69.68
N GLN A 18 -60.99 -50.35 -69.71
CA GLN A 18 -60.64 -51.14 -70.88
C GLN A 18 -61.86 -52.00 -71.27
N LYS A 19 -62.56 -51.67 -72.35
CA LYS A 19 -63.57 -52.56 -72.95
C LYS A 19 -62.89 -53.45 -73.98
N ASN A 20 -62.72 -54.71 -73.61
CA ASN A 20 -62.34 -55.80 -74.49
C ASN A 20 -63.44 -56.12 -75.51
N ASN A 21 -62.98 -56.58 -76.68
CA ASN A 21 -63.65 -57.42 -77.68
C ASN A 21 -64.76 -56.77 -78.54
N SER A 22 -64.40 -56.29 -79.74
CA SER A 22 -65.08 -56.68 -80.99
C SER A 22 -64.37 -56.12 -82.24
N SER A 23 -63.10 -56.45 -82.47
CA SER A 23 -62.44 -56.14 -83.75
C SER A 23 -63.10 -56.88 -84.93
N ASP A 24 -63.75 -58.01 -84.68
CA ASP A 24 -64.29 -58.86 -85.74
C ASP A 24 -65.67 -58.39 -86.25
N ASN A 25 -66.34 -57.49 -85.54
CA ASN A 25 -67.61 -56.92 -86.00
C ASN A 25 -67.42 -55.72 -86.94
N LEU A 26 -66.24 -55.09 -86.97
CA LEU A 26 -66.02 -53.89 -87.80
C LEU A 26 -65.91 -54.24 -89.30
N VAL A 27 -65.36 -55.41 -89.62
CA VAL A 27 -65.13 -55.84 -91.02
C VAL A 27 -66.44 -56.26 -91.70
N PHE A 28 -67.45 -56.70 -90.94
CA PHE A 28 -68.77 -57.03 -91.49
C PHE A 28 -69.65 -55.78 -91.73
N HIS A 29 -69.34 -54.64 -91.09
CA HIS A 29 -70.11 -53.40 -91.20
C HIS A 29 -69.71 -52.47 -92.35
N LEU A 30 -68.54 -52.66 -92.97
CA LEU A 30 -68.13 -51.85 -94.12
C LEU A 30 -68.68 -52.36 -95.48
N LYS A 31 -68.97 -53.66 -95.60
CA LYS A 31 -69.43 -54.27 -96.87
C LYS A 31 -70.94 -54.16 -97.11
N ASN A 32 -71.73 -54.11 -96.05
CA ASN A 32 -73.18 -53.93 -96.15
C ASN A 32 -73.52 -52.58 -95.53
N GLY A 33 -73.83 -51.59 -96.36
CA GLY A 33 -74.17 -50.22 -95.98
C GLY A 33 -75.42 -50.09 -95.10
N MET A 34 -75.38 -50.62 -93.89
CA MET A 34 -76.42 -50.48 -92.87
C MET A 34 -75.95 -49.45 -91.84
N ARG A 35 -76.54 -48.26 -91.92
CA ARG A 35 -76.40 -47.19 -90.91
C ARG A 35 -76.74 -47.76 -89.53
N SER A 36 -75.82 -47.68 -88.57
CA SER A 36 -76.09 -48.11 -87.19
C SER A 36 -77.08 -47.14 -86.53
N ILE A 37 -78.28 -47.62 -86.17
CA ILE A 37 -79.33 -46.87 -85.44
C ILE A 37 -79.05 -46.85 -83.92
N LYS A 38 -77.78 -46.95 -83.49
CA LYS A 38 -77.41 -47.13 -82.06
C LYS A 38 -77.05 -45.85 -81.31
N TYR A 39 -77.16 -44.68 -81.92
CA TYR A 39 -77.01 -43.40 -81.22
C TYR A 39 -78.34 -42.65 -81.25
N LYS A 40 -78.95 -42.46 -80.07
CA LYS A 40 -80.06 -41.51 -79.93
C LYS A 40 -79.53 -40.12 -80.34
N PRO A 41 -80.31 -39.32 -81.10
CA PRO A 41 -79.90 -37.96 -81.45
C PRO A 41 -79.56 -37.19 -80.16
N VAL A 42 -78.38 -36.59 -80.11
CA VAL A 42 -77.98 -35.75 -78.97
C VAL A 42 -78.91 -34.56 -78.96
N ASP A 43 -79.72 -34.45 -77.91
CA ASP A 43 -80.59 -33.29 -77.72
C ASP A 43 -79.74 -32.09 -77.32
N TYR A 44 -79.31 -31.34 -78.33
CA TYR A 44 -78.54 -30.11 -78.17
C TYR A 44 -79.28 -29.06 -77.35
N GLN A 45 -80.62 -29.07 -77.33
CA GLN A 45 -81.41 -28.17 -76.48
C GLN A 45 -81.28 -28.56 -75.02
N GLN A 46 -81.35 -29.86 -74.70
CA GLN A 46 -81.13 -30.35 -73.34
C GLN A 46 -79.69 -30.10 -72.84
N MET A 47 -78.68 -30.28 -73.69
CA MET A 47 -77.28 -29.97 -73.36
C MET A 47 -77.04 -28.47 -73.17
N HIS A 48 -77.64 -27.62 -74.00
CA HIS A 48 -77.58 -26.17 -73.83
C HIS A 48 -78.27 -25.73 -72.52
N ALA A 49 -79.44 -26.29 -72.22
CA ALA A 49 -80.15 -26.05 -70.97
C ALA A 49 -79.33 -26.48 -69.74
N LEU A 50 -78.66 -27.65 -69.79
CA LEU A 50 -77.76 -28.10 -68.72
C LEU A 50 -76.53 -27.19 -68.57
N THR A 51 -75.96 -26.71 -69.67
CA THR A 51 -74.81 -25.81 -69.66
C THR A 51 -75.18 -24.44 -69.10
N GLU A 52 -76.31 -23.86 -69.52
CA GLU A 52 -76.84 -22.62 -68.96
C GLU A 52 -77.21 -22.78 -67.47
N ALA A 53 -77.82 -23.90 -67.08
CA ALA A 53 -78.08 -24.20 -65.67
C ALA A 53 -76.78 -24.29 -64.85
N LYS A 54 -75.71 -24.87 -65.40
CA LYS A 54 -74.38 -24.91 -64.76
C LYS A 54 -73.72 -23.53 -64.70
N LYS A 55 -73.85 -22.70 -65.73
CA LYS A 55 -73.37 -21.30 -65.73
C LYS A 55 -74.10 -20.46 -64.68
N LEU A 56 -75.43 -20.57 -64.59
CA LEU A 56 -76.23 -19.90 -63.57
C LEU A 56 -75.88 -20.39 -62.16
N ALA A 57 -75.66 -21.70 -61.98
CA ALA A 57 -75.19 -22.25 -60.72
C ALA A 57 -73.78 -21.73 -60.35
N ALA A 58 -72.86 -21.66 -61.31
CA ALA A 58 -71.51 -21.12 -61.12
C ALA A 58 -71.56 -19.62 -60.76
N ALA A 59 -72.35 -18.82 -61.47
CA ALA A 59 -72.56 -17.40 -61.17
C ALA A 59 -73.19 -17.19 -59.77
N SER A 60 -74.13 -18.06 -59.38
CA SER A 60 -74.69 -18.06 -58.02
C SER A 60 -73.63 -18.39 -56.96
N THR A 61 -72.76 -19.38 -57.21
CA THR A 61 -71.65 -19.69 -56.31
C THR A 61 -70.62 -18.56 -56.23
N GLU A 62 -70.29 -17.92 -57.35
CA GLU A 62 -69.38 -16.77 -57.39
C GLU A 62 -69.95 -15.59 -56.61
N LEU A 63 -71.24 -15.29 -56.76
CA LEU A 63 -71.93 -14.25 -56.01
C LEU A 63 -71.94 -14.55 -54.51
N LYS A 64 -72.13 -15.81 -54.11
CA LYS A 64 -71.99 -16.23 -52.70
C LYS A 64 -70.57 -16.05 -52.18
N ILE A 65 -69.55 -16.40 -52.97
CA ILE A 65 -68.13 -16.19 -52.62
C ILE A 65 -67.85 -14.69 -52.46
N ARG A 66 -68.29 -13.84 -53.41
CA ARG A 66 -68.11 -12.38 -53.33
C ARG A 66 -68.77 -11.80 -52.07
N LYS A 67 -69.99 -12.24 -51.74
CA LYS A 67 -70.68 -11.85 -50.49
C LYS A 67 -69.94 -12.31 -49.23
N ALA A 68 -69.43 -13.54 -49.21
CA ALA A 68 -68.62 -14.06 -48.10
C ALA A 68 -67.30 -13.27 -47.92
N VAL A 69 -66.65 -12.89 -49.01
CA VAL A 69 -65.44 -12.06 -48.98
C VAL A 69 -65.76 -10.65 -48.48
N GLN A 70 -66.84 -10.02 -48.93
CA GLN A 70 -67.27 -8.70 -48.45
C GLN A 70 -67.61 -8.69 -46.96
N THR A 71 -68.37 -9.68 -46.49
CA THR A 71 -68.71 -9.82 -45.06
C THR A 71 -67.47 -10.10 -44.20
N SER A 72 -66.53 -10.93 -44.68
CA SER A 72 -65.24 -11.13 -44.01
C SER A 72 -64.42 -9.85 -43.92
N LYS A 73 -64.34 -9.06 -45.01
CA LYS A 73 -63.66 -7.75 -45.02
C LYS A 73 -64.30 -6.77 -44.03
N ALA A 74 -65.63 -6.65 -44.05
CA ALA A 74 -66.37 -5.78 -43.13
C ALA A 74 -66.19 -6.20 -41.67
N SER A 75 -66.19 -7.50 -41.38
CA SER A 75 -65.95 -8.02 -40.03
C SER A 75 -64.52 -7.73 -39.53
N LYS A 76 -63.51 -7.86 -40.40
CA LYS A 76 -62.12 -7.50 -40.08
C LYS A 76 -62.00 -6.00 -39.79
N GLU A 77 -62.61 -5.17 -40.61
CA GLU A 77 -62.62 -3.71 -40.45
C GLU A 77 -63.31 -3.29 -39.15
N GLN A 78 -64.46 -3.88 -38.81
CA GLN A 78 -65.13 -3.63 -37.54
C GLN A 78 -64.29 -4.03 -36.34
N THR A 79 -63.50 -5.11 -36.46
CA THR A 79 -62.60 -5.56 -35.40
C THR A 79 -61.44 -4.57 -35.20
N LEU A 80 -60.85 -4.08 -36.29
CA LEU A 80 -59.80 -3.05 -36.23
C LEU A 80 -60.31 -1.74 -35.64
N ILE A 81 -61.49 -1.26 -36.05
CA ILE A 81 -62.10 -0.05 -35.49
C ILE A 81 -62.36 -0.20 -33.99
N LYS A 82 -62.82 -1.37 -33.53
CA LYS A 82 -62.99 -1.64 -32.09
C LYS A 82 -61.66 -1.55 -31.34
N GLN A 83 -60.59 -2.09 -31.90
CA GLN A 83 -59.25 -2.01 -31.32
C GLN A 83 -58.74 -0.57 -31.26
N HIS A 84 -58.90 0.23 -32.31
CA HIS A 84 -58.52 1.65 -32.31
C HIS A 84 -59.32 2.47 -31.29
N ARG A 85 -60.64 2.24 -31.21
CA ARG A 85 -61.49 2.91 -30.20
C ARG A 85 -61.03 2.59 -28.78
N GLN A 86 -60.63 1.34 -28.51
CA GLN A 86 -60.11 0.96 -27.21
C GLN A 86 -58.80 1.70 -26.88
N VAL A 87 -57.87 1.76 -27.84
CA VAL A 87 -56.61 2.51 -27.69
C VAL A 87 -56.89 3.99 -27.42
N TRP A 88 -57.75 4.63 -28.22
CA TRP A 88 -58.11 6.04 -28.02
C TRP A 88 -58.80 6.31 -26.69
N TRP A 89 -59.63 5.38 -26.22
CA TRP A 89 -60.26 5.53 -24.91
C TRP A 89 -59.23 5.49 -23.77
N GLN A 90 -58.27 4.56 -23.84
CA GLN A 90 -57.16 4.49 -22.88
C GLN A 90 -56.28 5.73 -22.94
N GLU A 91 -55.94 6.19 -24.14
CA GLU A 91 -55.11 7.38 -24.32
C GLU A 91 -55.83 8.65 -23.88
N HIS A 92 -57.14 8.78 -24.13
CA HIS A 92 -57.94 9.88 -23.62
C HIS A 92 -57.93 9.93 -22.08
N GLN A 93 -58.06 8.78 -21.43
CA GLN A 93 -57.95 8.69 -19.98
C GLN A 93 -56.55 9.13 -19.49
N ARG A 94 -55.49 8.61 -20.10
CA ARG A 94 -54.10 8.98 -19.78
C ARG A 94 -53.87 10.49 -19.95
N LEU A 95 -54.34 11.07 -21.05
CA LEU A 95 -54.21 12.50 -21.33
C LEU A 95 -55.01 13.35 -20.34
N ASN A 96 -56.21 12.92 -19.94
CA ASN A 96 -56.97 13.61 -18.90
C ASN A 96 -56.26 13.56 -17.55
N GLU A 97 -55.65 12.43 -17.18
CA GLU A 97 -54.88 12.30 -15.94
C GLU A 97 -53.63 13.19 -15.96
N VAL A 98 -52.87 13.19 -17.07
CA VAL A 98 -51.70 14.07 -17.24
C VAL A 98 -52.11 15.53 -17.22
N ARG A 99 -53.18 15.89 -17.93
CA ARG A 99 -53.74 17.24 -17.92
C ARG A 99 -54.11 17.66 -16.50
N GLY A 100 -54.82 16.82 -15.75
CA GLY A 100 -55.20 17.11 -14.37
C GLY A 100 -53.99 17.32 -13.46
N LYS A 101 -52.92 16.52 -13.63
CA LYS A 101 -51.66 16.70 -12.89
C LYS A 101 -50.99 18.02 -13.23
N VAL A 102 -50.79 18.31 -14.52
CA VAL A 102 -50.15 19.57 -14.96
C VAL A 102 -50.98 20.78 -14.55
N GLU A 103 -52.30 20.74 -14.70
CA GLU A 103 -53.18 21.82 -14.23
C GLU A 103 -53.09 22.00 -12.70
N SER A 104 -52.94 20.92 -11.93
CA SER A 104 -52.74 21.01 -10.49
C SER A 104 -51.36 21.58 -10.12
N GLU A 105 -50.30 21.22 -10.85
CA GLU A 105 -48.94 21.75 -10.69
C GLU A 105 -48.86 23.25 -11.04
N ILE A 106 -49.51 23.66 -12.14
CA ILE A 106 -49.63 25.07 -12.51
C ILE A 106 -50.41 25.83 -11.43
N LYS A 107 -51.54 25.28 -10.97
CA LYS A 107 -52.33 25.91 -9.91
C LYS A 107 -51.56 26.00 -8.59
N SER A 108 -50.80 24.97 -8.21
CA SER A 108 -49.96 25.04 -7.02
C SER A 108 -48.87 26.10 -7.18
N PHE A 109 -48.22 26.16 -8.34
CA PHE A 109 -47.20 27.16 -8.64
C PHE A 109 -47.74 28.60 -8.60
N LEU A 110 -48.98 28.80 -9.05
CA LEU A 110 -49.67 30.10 -9.01
C LEU A 110 -50.31 30.43 -7.64
N ASN A 111 -50.48 29.45 -6.74
CA ASN A 111 -51.11 29.61 -5.43
C ASN A 111 -50.14 29.63 -4.26
N GLU A 112 -48.97 29.00 -4.38
CA GLU A 112 -47.88 29.22 -3.42
C GLU A 112 -47.64 30.73 -3.37
N GLU A 113 -47.87 31.34 -2.21
CA GLU A 113 -47.61 32.75 -1.93
C GLU A 113 -46.11 33.03 -2.10
N ASN A 114 -45.65 33.06 -3.34
CA ASN A 114 -44.32 33.47 -3.75
C ASN A 114 -44.26 34.99 -3.62
N LEU A 115 -44.15 35.43 -2.36
CA LEU A 115 -43.88 36.79 -1.91
C LEU A 115 -42.69 37.36 -2.71
N GLY A 116 -42.99 38.03 -3.83
CA GLY A 116 -42.01 38.86 -4.53
C GLY A 116 -41.95 38.80 -6.05
N ASN A 117 -42.78 38.03 -6.76
CA ASN A 117 -42.68 37.94 -8.23
C ASN A 117 -43.86 38.63 -8.94
N GLU A 118 -43.70 39.91 -9.29
CA GLU A 118 -44.71 40.75 -10.00
C GLU A 118 -45.24 40.08 -11.29
N CYS A 119 -44.38 39.31 -11.97
CA CYS A 119 -44.74 38.58 -13.20
C CYS A 119 -45.83 37.51 -12.99
N LEU A 120 -45.89 36.85 -11.83
CA LEU A 120 -46.90 35.82 -11.56
C LEU A 120 -48.27 36.43 -11.24
N SER A 121 -48.30 37.62 -10.62
CA SER A 121 -49.54 38.39 -10.46
C SER A 121 -50.10 38.85 -11.80
N ASP A 122 -49.24 39.26 -12.74
CA ASP A 122 -49.68 39.63 -14.09
C ASP A 122 -50.34 38.44 -14.81
N LEU A 123 -49.80 37.23 -14.69
CA LEU A 123 -50.40 36.02 -15.27
C LEU A 123 -51.79 35.71 -14.71
N ARG A 124 -52.00 35.92 -13.40
CA ARG A 124 -53.32 35.76 -12.76
C ARG A 124 -54.31 36.83 -13.27
N ASN A 125 -53.85 38.06 -13.44
CA ASN A 125 -54.66 39.13 -14.02
C ASN A 125 -55.05 38.80 -15.48
N PHE A 126 -54.10 38.29 -16.27
CA PHE A 126 -54.38 37.82 -17.64
C PHE A 126 -55.37 36.65 -17.67
N GLU A 127 -55.28 35.68 -16.76
CA GLU A 127 -56.25 34.58 -16.65
C GLU A 127 -57.66 35.12 -16.40
N GLN A 128 -57.79 36.08 -15.48
CA GLN A 128 -59.07 36.72 -15.19
C GLN A 128 -59.60 37.50 -16.38
N GLU A 129 -58.76 38.30 -17.05
CA GLU A 129 -59.13 39.02 -18.27
C GLU A 129 -59.59 38.08 -19.39
N LEU A 130 -58.91 36.94 -19.58
CA LEU A 130 -59.29 35.94 -20.58
C LEU A 130 -60.63 35.29 -20.23
N SER A 131 -60.87 34.98 -18.96
CA SER A 131 -62.15 34.45 -18.49
C SER A 131 -63.30 35.45 -18.71
N GLU A 132 -63.06 36.74 -18.44
CA GLU A 132 -64.03 37.81 -18.69
C GLU A 132 -64.30 38.00 -20.18
N LYS A 133 -63.26 38.05 -21.02
CA LYS A 133 -63.36 38.08 -22.49
C LYS A 133 -64.13 36.87 -23.02
N TRP A 134 -63.85 35.68 -22.50
CA TRP A 134 -64.54 34.45 -22.85
C TRP A 134 -66.02 34.48 -22.46
N CYS A 135 -66.36 34.97 -21.26
CA CYS A 135 -67.74 35.14 -20.83
C CYS A 135 -68.49 36.17 -21.70
N MET A 136 -67.84 37.26 -22.09
CA MET A 136 -68.40 38.26 -22.99
C MET A 136 -68.63 37.69 -24.40
N TYR A 137 -67.69 36.90 -24.90
CA TYR A 137 -67.80 36.18 -26.17
C TYR A 137 -68.97 35.17 -26.14
N LEU A 138 -69.06 34.34 -25.10
CA LEU A 138 -70.17 33.40 -24.96
C LEU A 138 -71.51 34.13 -24.91
N LYS A 139 -71.60 35.26 -24.20
CA LYS A 139 -72.81 36.10 -24.20
C LYS A 139 -73.12 36.68 -25.58
N SER A 140 -72.13 37.18 -26.32
CA SER A 140 -72.34 37.78 -27.64
C SER A 140 -72.74 36.75 -28.71
N VAL A 141 -72.32 35.49 -28.59
CA VAL A 141 -72.67 34.40 -29.51
C VAL A 141 -73.97 33.68 -29.11
N ILE A 142 -74.12 33.37 -27.82
CA ILE A 142 -75.23 32.54 -27.32
C ILE A 142 -76.51 33.37 -27.16
N ASN A 143 -76.44 34.59 -26.63
CA ASN A 143 -77.66 35.37 -26.35
C ASN A 143 -78.45 35.70 -27.63
N PRO A 144 -77.83 36.14 -28.75
CA PRO A 144 -78.58 36.39 -29.98
C PRO A 144 -79.19 35.11 -30.56
N LEU A 145 -78.52 33.96 -30.43
CA LEU A 145 -79.06 32.66 -30.85
C LEU A 145 -80.22 32.19 -29.96
N GLN A 146 -80.13 32.39 -28.65
CA GLN A 146 -81.19 32.07 -27.70
C GLN A 146 -82.40 32.99 -27.88
N GLN A 147 -82.18 34.30 -28.01
CA GLN A 147 -83.22 35.28 -28.31
C GLN A 147 -83.92 34.96 -29.64
N LEU A 148 -83.17 34.72 -30.71
CA LEU A 148 -83.74 34.30 -31.99
C LEU A 148 -84.56 33.00 -31.86
N ARG A 149 -84.05 32.02 -31.11
CA ARG A 149 -84.76 30.76 -30.86
C ARG A 149 -86.04 30.96 -30.05
N GLU A 150 -86.02 31.82 -29.05
CA GLU A 150 -87.17 32.13 -28.20
C GLU A 150 -88.21 32.96 -28.96
N ASP A 151 -87.80 33.94 -29.75
CA ASP A 151 -88.66 34.74 -30.61
C ASP A 151 -89.35 33.88 -31.67
N LEU A 152 -88.61 32.96 -32.30
CA LEU A 152 -89.16 31.99 -33.25
C LEU A 152 -90.17 31.05 -32.57
N LYS A 153 -89.87 30.57 -31.36
CA LYS A 153 -90.80 29.74 -30.57
C LYS A 153 -92.04 30.54 -30.16
N TYR A 154 -91.90 31.77 -29.68
CA TYR A 154 -93.00 32.64 -29.28
C TYR A 154 -93.94 32.90 -30.46
N ARG A 155 -93.39 33.25 -31.63
CA ARG A 155 -94.17 33.45 -32.87
C ARG A 155 -94.86 32.17 -33.38
N GLN A 156 -94.24 31.01 -33.14
CA GLN A 156 -94.85 29.70 -33.43
C GLN A 156 -96.04 29.38 -32.51
N HIS A 157 -95.97 29.75 -31.23
CA HIS A 157 -97.03 29.46 -30.24
C HIS A 157 -98.16 30.51 -30.25
N HIS A 158 -97.87 31.76 -30.65
CA HIS A 158 -98.84 32.85 -30.75
C HIS A 158 -99.51 33.01 -32.12
N SER A 159 -99.35 32.06 -33.04
CA SER A 159 -100.21 32.01 -34.24
C SER A 159 -101.63 31.63 -33.82
N PRO A 160 -102.61 32.55 -33.80
CA PRO A 160 -103.97 32.19 -33.44
C PRO A 160 -104.52 31.32 -34.56
N GLN A 161 -105.13 30.19 -34.20
CA GLN A 161 -106.04 29.47 -35.08
C GLN A 161 -107.27 30.34 -35.37
N HIS A 162 -107.18 31.39 -36.18
CA HIS A 162 -108.36 32.09 -36.68
C HIS A 162 -108.19 32.56 -38.13
N SER A 163 -108.88 31.83 -39.01
CA SER A 163 -109.67 32.30 -40.14
C SER A 163 -109.21 33.56 -40.90
N TYR A 164 -108.80 33.32 -42.15
CA TYR A 164 -109.01 34.17 -43.34
C TYR A 164 -109.21 35.67 -43.09
N SER A 165 -108.10 36.40 -42.95
CA SER A 165 -107.90 37.67 -43.66
C SER A 165 -106.41 37.94 -43.74
N HIS A 166 -105.96 38.41 -44.90
CA HIS A 166 -104.57 38.70 -45.24
C HIS A 166 -103.91 39.64 -44.21
N THR A 167 -103.30 39.06 -43.18
CA THR A 167 -102.14 39.66 -42.55
C THR A 167 -100.98 38.86 -43.07
N GLU A 168 -100.18 39.46 -43.96
CA GLU A 168 -98.90 38.88 -44.37
C GLU A 168 -98.17 38.44 -43.11
N PHE A 169 -98.07 37.13 -42.90
CA PHE A 169 -97.13 36.58 -41.94
C PHE A 169 -95.79 37.26 -42.27
N ASN A 170 -95.20 37.95 -41.29
CA ASN A 170 -93.93 38.69 -41.42
C ASN A 170 -92.73 37.73 -41.66
N SER A 171 -92.86 36.78 -42.59
CA SER A 171 -91.83 35.80 -42.96
C SER A 171 -90.59 36.50 -43.52
N VAL A 172 -90.78 37.62 -44.22
CA VAL A 172 -89.69 38.48 -44.70
C VAL A 172 -88.89 39.06 -43.53
N LYS A 173 -89.56 39.63 -42.51
CA LYS A 173 -88.88 40.17 -41.31
C LYS A 173 -88.19 39.10 -40.48
N VAL A 174 -88.78 37.91 -40.38
CA VAL A 174 -88.17 36.76 -39.70
C VAL A 174 -86.89 36.31 -40.42
N LEU A 175 -86.90 36.26 -41.75
CA LEU A 175 -85.71 35.92 -42.53
C LEU A 175 -84.63 37.00 -42.42
N GLU A 176 -85.01 38.28 -42.39
CA GLU A 176 -84.10 39.39 -42.15
C GLU A 176 -83.43 39.31 -40.77
N GLU A 177 -84.16 38.97 -39.71
CA GLU A 177 -83.62 38.76 -38.37
C GLU A 177 -82.66 37.55 -38.31
N VAL A 178 -83.00 36.43 -38.95
CA VAL A 178 -82.13 35.25 -39.04
C VAL A 178 -80.84 35.58 -39.79
N ASP A 179 -80.95 36.28 -40.92
CA ASP A 179 -79.78 36.67 -41.71
C ASP A 179 -78.94 37.74 -41.02
N PHE A 180 -79.56 38.60 -40.20
CA PHE A 180 -78.85 39.53 -39.34
C PHE A 180 -78.02 38.80 -38.28
N VAL A 181 -78.60 37.83 -37.55
CA VAL A 181 -77.86 37.01 -36.56
C VAL A 181 -76.75 36.19 -37.23
N LYS A 182 -76.99 35.62 -38.43
CA LYS A 182 -75.94 34.94 -39.20
C LYS A 182 -74.79 35.88 -39.57
N LYS A 183 -75.09 37.12 -39.99
CA LYS A 183 -74.07 38.13 -40.30
C LYS A 183 -73.27 38.52 -39.06
N GLN A 184 -73.94 38.70 -37.91
CA GLN A 184 -73.27 38.96 -36.63
C GLN A 184 -72.33 37.80 -36.24
N LEU A 185 -72.80 36.55 -36.30
CA LEU A 185 -71.97 35.38 -36.01
C LEU A 185 -70.79 35.27 -36.96
N LYS A 186 -71.01 35.51 -38.25
CA LYS A 186 -69.93 35.49 -39.25
C LYS A 186 -68.88 36.57 -38.96
N ALA A 187 -69.28 37.77 -38.57
CA ALA A 187 -68.36 38.83 -38.18
C ALA A 187 -67.52 38.42 -36.96
N VAL A 188 -68.17 37.88 -35.93
CA VAL A 188 -67.50 37.37 -34.72
C VAL A 188 -66.51 36.24 -35.04
N PHE A 189 -66.86 35.31 -35.95
CA PHE A 189 -65.93 34.26 -36.37
C PHE A 189 -64.73 34.78 -37.17
N GLU A 190 -64.91 35.81 -38.01
CA GLU A 190 -63.78 36.42 -38.72
C GLU A 190 -62.88 37.23 -37.77
N GLU A 191 -63.43 37.94 -36.79
CA GLU A 191 -62.64 38.59 -35.74
C GLU A 191 -61.79 37.58 -34.96
N LEU A 192 -62.39 36.46 -34.53
CA LEU A 192 -61.66 35.37 -33.87
C LEU A 192 -60.57 34.76 -34.75
N ARG A 193 -60.85 34.59 -36.05
CA ARG A 193 -59.86 34.06 -36.99
C ARG A 193 -58.67 35.00 -37.13
N LEU A 194 -58.91 36.31 -37.15
CA LEU A 194 -57.84 37.32 -37.17
C LEU A 194 -57.05 37.34 -35.87
N GLU A 195 -57.70 37.20 -34.72
CA GLU A 195 -57.02 37.05 -33.43
C GLU A 195 -56.17 35.79 -33.39
N GLN A 196 -56.70 34.65 -33.83
CA GLN A 196 -55.95 33.40 -33.95
C GLN A 196 -54.70 33.58 -34.80
N GLN A 197 -54.83 34.20 -35.98
CA GLN A 197 -53.69 34.46 -36.86
C GLN A 197 -52.64 35.37 -36.20
N LYS A 198 -53.06 36.39 -35.44
CA LYS A 198 -52.13 37.23 -34.68
C LYS A 198 -51.37 36.41 -33.64
N PHE A 199 -52.07 35.59 -32.86
CA PHE A 199 -51.42 34.73 -31.87
C PHE A 199 -50.50 33.69 -32.51
N GLU A 200 -50.87 33.09 -33.64
CA GLU A 200 -50.02 32.16 -34.39
C GLU A 200 -48.73 32.86 -34.88
N ASN A 201 -48.84 34.07 -35.39
CA ASN A 201 -47.68 34.86 -35.80
C ASN A 201 -46.79 35.23 -34.61
N ASP A 202 -47.38 35.70 -33.50
CA ASP A 202 -46.64 36.02 -32.28
C ASP A 202 -45.92 34.77 -31.73
N LEU A 203 -46.60 33.62 -31.67
CA LEU A 203 -46.02 32.35 -31.24
C LEU A 203 -44.90 31.88 -32.16
N SER A 204 -45.03 32.06 -33.47
CA SER A 204 -43.97 31.77 -34.43
C SER A 204 -42.75 32.66 -34.18
N ASP A 205 -42.93 33.97 -33.99
CA ASP A 205 -41.85 34.90 -33.66
C ASP A 205 -41.17 34.55 -32.34
N TRP A 206 -41.93 34.13 -31.34
CA TRP A 206 -41.40 33.63 -30.07
C TRP A 206 -40.63 32.32 -30.24
N SER A 207 -41.11 31.40 -31.09
CA SER A 207 -40.42 30.13 -31.34
C SER A 207 -39.02 30.33 -31.92
N ILE A 208 -38.86 31.33 -32.80
CA ILE A 208 -37.58 31.72 -33.38
C ILE A 208 -36.67 32.30 -32.29
N LYS A 209 -37.17 33.25 -31.49
CA LYS A 209 -36.42 33.86 -30.38
C LYS A 209 -35.98 32.84 -29.33
N ILE A 210 -36.84 31.85 -29.04
CA ILE A 210 -36.56 30.77 -28.09
C ILE A 210 -35.46 29.86 -28.66
N LEU A 211 -35.54 29.48 -29.94
CA LEU A 211 -34.54 28.63 -30.59
C LEU A 211 -33.16 29.29 -30.63
N ASP A 212 -33.12 30.60 -30.92
CA ASP A 212 -31.90 31.40 -30.89
C ASP A 212 -31.30 31.44 -29.48
N HIS A 213 -32.13 31.67 -28.46
CA HIS A 213 -31.69 31.67 -27.06
C HIS A 213 -31.13 30.31 -26.61
N TYR A 214 -31.81 29.20 -26.95
CA TYR A 214 -31.33 27.84 -26.63
C TYR A 214 -30.02 27.48 -27.36
N SER A 215 -29.79 28.03 -28.56
CA SER A 215 -28.55 27.84 -29.31
C SER A 215 -27.38 28.57 -28.66
N GLU A 216 -27.60 29.82 -28.25
CA GLU A 216 -26.60 30.64 -27.54
C GLU A 216 -26.28 30.06 -26.16
N GLU A 217 -27.28 29.72 -25.35
CA GLU A 217 -27.09 29.09 -24.03
C GLU A 217 -26.34 27.76 -24.12
N ARG A 218 -26.65 26.93 -25.12
CA ARG A 218 -25.98 25.63 -25.32
C ARG A 218 -24.52 25.77 -25.71
N SER A 219 -24.18 26.84 -26.43
CA SER A 219 -22.80 27.16 -26.83
C SER A 219 -22.00 27.69 -25.62
N ASN A 220 -22.63 28.53 -24.80
CA ASN A 220 -22.02 29.15 -23.62
C ASN A 220 -21.83 28.14 -22.47
N LEU A 221 -22.85 27.33 -22.16
CA LEU A 221 -22.79 26.30 -21.11
C LEU A 221 -21.68 25.26 -21.34
N LEU A 222 -21.35 24.98 -22.60
CA LEU A 222 -20.30 24.05 -22.98
C LEU A 222 -18.91 24.71 -23.02
N SER A 223 -18.78 26.03 -22.92
CA SER A 223 -17.50 26.74 -23.01
C SER A 223 -17.09 27.45 -21.72
N GLU A 224 -18.03 27.68 -20.79
CA GLU A 224 -17.74 28.38 -19.55
C GLU A 224 -16.85 27.55 -18.61
N LEU A 225 -15.75 28.18 -18.20
CA LEU A 225 -14.87 27.65 -17.18
C LEU A 225 -15.65 27.58 -15.86
N PRO A 226 -15.59 26.47 -15.10
CA PRO A 226 -16.24 26.41 -13.80
C PRO A 226 -15.67 27.50 -12.88
N MET A 227 -16.53 28.41 -12.43
CA MET A 227 -16.17 29.50 -11.53
C MET A 227 -15.52 28.96 -10.24
N GLU A 228 -15.89 27.75 -9.83
CA GLU A 228 -15.33 27.04 -8.68
C GLU A 228 -13.84 26.75 -8.83
N LEU A 229 -13.35 26.50 -10.05
CA LEU A 229 -11.93 26.27 -10.34
C LEU A 229 -11.15 27.58 -10.50
N GLU A 230 -11.82 28.63 -10.95
CA GLU A 230 -11.22 29.94 -11.12
C GLU A 230 -10.97 30.62 -9.78
N ALA A 231 -11.96 30.57 -8.88
CA ALA A 231 -11.93 31.17 -7.54
C ALA A 231 -10.91 30.53 -6.58
N LEU A 232 -10.47 29.30 -6.84
CA LEU A 232 -9.49 28.62 -5.99
C LEU A 232 -8.07 29.13 -6.25
N GLU A 233 -7.46 29.74 -5.24
CA GLU A 233 -6.05 30.09 -5.25
C GLU A 233 -5.19 28.84 -5.03
N CYS A 234 -4.23 28.60 -5.92
CA CYS A 234 -3.30 27.47 -5.83
C CYS A 234 -1.86 27.99 -5.82
N PRO A 235 -1.02 27.57 -4.86
CA PRO A 235 0.38 27.98 -4.79
C PRO A 235 1.24 27.42 -5.94
N TYR A 236 0.74 26.41 -6.66
CA TYR A 236 1.40 25.81 -7.82
C TYR A 236 0.66 26.15 -9.13
N PRO A 237 1.09 27.18 -9.88
CA PRO A 237 0.39 27.64 -11.09
C PRO A 237 0.42 26.59 -12.22
N ASP A 238 1.48 25.78 -12.31
CA ASP A 238 1.60 24.74 -13.32
C ASP A 238 0.51 23.67 -13.16
N LEU A 239 0.22 23.27 -11.91
CA LEU A 239 -0.84 22.31 -11.59
C LEU A 239 -2.21 22.88 -11.98
N LYS A 240 -2.50 24.14 -11.61
CA LYS A 240 -3.75 24.81 -11.98
C LYS A 240 -3.91 24.88 -13.51
N SER A 241 -2.85 25.23 -14.24
CA SER A 241 -2.87 25.28 -15.71
C SER A 241 -3.07 23.90 -16.36
N SER A 242 -2.50 22.85 -15.78
CA SER A 242 -2.68 21.47 -16.24
C SER A 242 -4.11 20.99 -16.07
N ILE A 243 -4.73 21.27 -14.92
CA ILE A 243 -6.13 20.94 -14.64
C ILE A 243 -7.06 21.66 -15.62
N PHE A 244 -6.81 22.94 -15.92
CA PHE A 244 -7.60 23.65 -16.93
C PHE A 244 -7.44 23.09 -18.34
N LYS A 245 -6.22 22.73 -18.75
CA LYS A 245 -5.99 22.08 -20.05
C LYS A 245 -6.73 20.73 -20.14
N GLU A 246 -6.69 19.93 -19.09
CA GLU A 246 -7.44 18.68 -19.03
C GLU A 246 -8.96 18.91 -19.10
N PHE A 247 -9.47 19.96 -18.45
CA PHE A 247 -10.88 20.35 -18.55
C PHE A 247 -11.26 20.76 -19.98
N CYS A 248 -10.47 21.62 -20.63
CA CYS A 248 -10.71 22.02 -22.02
C CYS A 248 -10.70 20.80 -22.96
N ASN A 249 -9.69 19.94 -22.84
CA ASN A 249 -9.58 18.71 -23.63
C ASN A 249 -10.77 17.76 -23.39
N PHE A 250 -11.23 17.64 -22.14
CA PHE A 250 -12.42 16.88 -21.78
C PHE A 250 -13.66 17.45 -22.47
N THR A 251 -13.88 18.76 -22.35
CA THR A 251 -15.05 19.45 -22.91
C THR A 251 -15.09 19.38 -24.43
N GLU A 252 -13.96 19.60 -25.12
CA GLU A 252 -13.85 19.47 -26.57
C GLU A 252 -14.26 18.08 -27.07
N LYS A 253 -13.90 17.00 -26.34
CA LYS A 253 -14.30 15.63 -26.72
C LYS A 253 -15.81 15.45 -26.71
N TYR A 254 -16.52 16.07 -25.76
CA TYR A 254 -17.99 16.02 -25.71
C TYR A 254 -18.60 16.91 -26.78
N GLN A 255 -18.05 18.10 -27.02
CA GLN A 255 -18.52 19.00 -28.07
C GLN A 255 -18.42 18.35 -29.46
N LYS A 256 -17.29 17.71 -29.79
CA LYS A 256 -17.10 16.99 -31.06
C LYS A 256 -18.15 15.89 -31.24
N LYS A 257 -18.37 15.06 -30.22
CA LYS A 257 -19.40 14.00 -30.24
C LYS A 257 -20.82 14.55 -30.33
N LEU A 258 -21.11 15.66 -29.66
CA LEU A 258 -22.41 16.32 -29.77
C LEU A 258 -22.64 16.84 -31.18
N HIS A 259 -21.60 17.44 -31.79
CA HIS A 259 -21.67 17.92 -33.17
C HIS A 259 -21.83 16.77 -34.17
N GLU A 260 -21.16 15.63 -33.96
CA GLU A 260 -21.36 14.40 -34.75
C GLU A 260 -22.82 13.93 -34.68
N PHE A 261 -23.44 13.93 -33.49
CA PHE A 261 -24.85 13.58 -33.35
C PHE A 261 -25.79 14.62 -33.96
N ASP A 262 -25.49 15.91 -33.83
CA ASP A 262 -26.28 16.98 -34.46
C ASP A 262 -26.25 16.84 -35.99
N LEU A 263 -25.08 16.59 -36.59
CA LEU A 263 -24.93 16.30 -38.02
C LEU A 263 -25.71 15.04 -38.45
N GLN A 264 -25.64 13.96 -37.66
CA GLN A 264 -26.41 12.74 -37.93
C GLN A 264 -27.92 13.00 -37.88
N LEU A 265 -28.39 13.81 -36.93
CA LEU A 265 -29.80 14.16 -36.82
C LEU A 265 -30.26 15.00 -38.01
N GLU A 266 -29.45 15.97 -38.44
CA GLU A 266 -29.72 16.77 -39.65
C GLU A 266 -29.76 15.91 -40.91
N ASP A 267 -28.84 14.97 -41.07
CA ASP A 267 -28.83 14.06 -42.22
C ASP A 267 -30.08 13.16 -42.23
N ILE A 268 -30.46 12.60 -41.09
CA ILE A 268 -31.71 11.81 -40.97
C ILE A 268 -32.92 12.71 -41.28
N TYR A 269 -32.92 13.97 -40.84
CA TYR A 269 -33.99 14.94 -41.11
C TYR A 269 -34.07 15.34 -42.59
N ARG A 270 -32.95 15.44 -43.30
CA ARG A 270 -32.95 15.68 -44.76
C ARG A 270 -33.48 14.48 -45.55
N ASN A 271 -33.28 13.27 -45.02
CA ASN A 271 -33.76 12.02 -45.62
C ASN A 271 -35.26 11.74 -45.33
N LEU A 272 -35.92 12.58 -44.53
CA LEU A 272 -37.35 12.49 -44.22
C LEU A 272 -38.19 13.02 -45.39
N GLN A 273 -39.01 12.15 -45.99
CA GLN A 273 -39.90 12.48 -47.13
C GLN A 273 -41.26 13.08 -46.71
N LEU A 274 -41.48 13.35 -45.42
CA LEU A 274 -42.73 13.88 -44.89
C LEU A 274 -42.58 15.36 -44.55
N SER A 275 -43.65 16.14 -44.72
CA SER A 275 -43.70 17.51 -44.21
C SER A 275 -43.60 17.51 -42.67
N GLU A 276 -43.27 18.65 -42.07
CA GLU A 276 -43.17 18.77 -40.61
C GLU A 276 -44.51 18.46 -39.93
N GLU A 277 -45.61 18.92 -40.52
CA GLU A 277 -46.98 18.61 -40.08
C GLU A 277 -47.25 17.10 -40.15
N ASP A 278 -46.88 16.45 -41.25
CA ASP A 278 -47.08 15.02 -41.39
C ASP A 278 -46.20 14.22 -40.40
N HIS A 279 -44.99 14.69 -40.13
CA HIS A 279 -44.09 14.08 -39.15
C HIS A 279 -44.66 14.22 -37.73
N TRP A 280 -45.24 15.37 -37.40
CA TRP A 280 -45.94 15.58 -36.14
C TRP A 280 -47.13 14.64 -35.99
N ILE A 281 -47.97 14.50 -37.02
CA ILE A 281 -49.08 13.54 -37.04
C ILE A 281 -48.54 12.11 -36.87
N TYR A 282 -47.45 11.78 -37.55
CA TYR A 282 -46.83 10.46 -37.44
C TYR A 282 -46.36 10.16 -36.01
N GLN A 283 -45.64 11.09 -35.38
CA GLN A 283 -45.19 10.96 -34.00
C GLN A 283 -46.38 10.85 -33.04
N TYR A 284 -47.37 11.73 -33.18
CA TYR A 284 -48.55 11.75 -32.33
C TYR A 284 -49.29 10.41 -32.39
N VAL A 285 -49.49 9.87 -33.59
CA VAL A 285 -50.11 8.55 -33.77
C VAL A 285 -49.25 7.43 -33.18
N LEU A 286 -47.92 7.50 -33.18
CA LEU A 286 -47.10 6.48 -32.51
C LEU A 286 -47.23 6.54 -30.97
N ASP A 287 -47.30 7.75 -30.42
CA ASP A 287 -47.38 7.98 -28.98
C ASP A 287 -48.75 7.60 -28.40
N GLN A 288 -49.83 7.70 -29.20
CA GLN A 288 -51.17 7.23 -28.83
C GLN A 288 -51.26 5.72 -28.58
N TYR A 289 -50.34 4.92 -29.12
CA TYR A 289 -50.39 3.47 -29.06
C TYR A 289 -49.34 2.95 -28.05
N PRO A 290 -49.76 2.48 -26.85
CA PRO A 290 -48.88 1.90 -25.84
C PRO A 290 -47.95 0.79 -26.35
N GLY A 291 -46.77 0.67 -25.72
CA GLY A 291 -45.79 -0.37 -26.02
C GLY A 291 -46.27 -1.80 -25.77
N ASP A 292 -47.15 -1.99 -24.78
CA ASP A 292 -47.62 -3.29 -24.30
C ASP A 292 -48.72 -3.91 -25.17
N LEU A 293 -49.19 -3.19 -26.21
CA LEU A 293 -50.23 -3.67 -27.12
C LEU A 293 -49.72 -4.79 -28.04
N CYS A 294 -50.39 -5.95 -27.99
CA CYS A 294 -50.17 -7.02 -28.95
C CYS A 294 -50.48 -6.53 -30.38
N GLY A 295 -49.51 -6.66 -31.28
CA GLY A 295 -49.68 -6.20 -32.67
C GLY A 295 -49.67 -4.69 -32.85
N ARG A 296 -49.15 -3.91 -31.88
CA ARG A 296 -49.00 -2.44 -31.92
C ARG A 296 -48.60 -1.91 -33.29
N ARG A 297 -47.56 -2.49 -33.90
CA ARG A 297 -47.06 -2.14 -35.24
C ARG A 297 -48.10 -2.22 -36.33
N THR A 298 -48.95 -3.25 -36.30
CA THR A 298 -50.01 -3.39 -37.30
C THR A 298 -51.09 -2.35 -37.11
N LEU A 299 -51.40 -1.98 -35.87
CA LEU A 299 -52.46 -1.03 -35.54
C LEU A 299 -52.07 0.41 -35.87
N TYR A 300 -50.90 0.91 -35.44
CA TYR A 300 -50.53 2.28 -35.81
C TYR A 300 -50.25 2.41 -37.29
N LEU A 301 -49.69 1.40 -37.97
CA LEU A 301 -49.50 1.47 -39.43
C LEU A 301 -50.85 1.50 -40.17
N ASP A 302 -51.86 0.77 -39.68
CA ASP A 302 -53.24 0.88 -40.20
C ASP A 302 -53.81 2.29 -40.01
N MET A 303 -53.63 2.89 -38.82
CA MET A 303 -54.06 4.27 -38.59
C MET A 303 -53.32 5.30 -39.43
N LEU A 304 -52.00 5.20 -39.53
CA LEU A 304 -51.20 6.08 -40.37
C LEU A 304 -51.62 5.96 -41.83
N GLN A 305 -51.98 4.77 -42.30
CA GLN A 305 -52.50 4.59 -43.66
C GLN A 305 -53.88 5.23 -43.86
N ARG A 306 -54.68 5.37 -42.79
CA ARG A 306 -55.96 6.12 -42.82
C ARG A 306 -55.74 7.63 -42.80
N TYR A 307 -54.75 8.13 -42.05
CA TYR A 307 -54.36 9.55 -42.02
C TYR A 307 -53.65 9.98 -43.31
N PHE A 308 -52.93 9.08 -43.96
CA PHE A 308 -52.21 9.33 -45.21
C PHE A 308 -52.71 8.42 -46.36
N PRO A 309 -53.93 8.64 -46.90
CA PRO A 309 -54.47 7.84 -48.00
C PRO A 309 -53.60 7.87 -49.26
N HIS A 310 -52.85 8.95 -49.44
CA HIS A 310 -51.99 9.19 -50.60
C HIS A 310 -50.62 8.50 -50.51
N LYS A 311 -50.24 7.98 -49.34
CA LYS A 311 -48.93 7.37 -49.11
C LYS A 311 -49.03 5.85 -49.12
N SER A 312 -48.05 5.20 -49.75
CA SER A 312 -47.98 3.74 -49.77
C SER A 312 -47.58 3.23 -48.38
N ARG A 313 -48.05 2.03 -48.03
CA ARG A 313 -47.63 1.34 -46.80
C ARG A 313 -46.12 1.14 -46.74
N HIS A 314 -45.46 0.96 -47.88
CA HIS A 314 -44.00 0.84 -47.94
C HIS A 314 -43.31 2.14 -47.53
N ALA A 315 -43.78 3.30 -48.01
CA ALA A 315 -43.24 4.61 -47.63
C ALA A 315 -43.38 4.87 -46.12
N LEU A 316 -44.50 4.47 -45.50
CA LEU A 316 -44.69 4.59 -44.04
C LEU A 316 -43.73 3.70 -43.24
N VAL A 317 -43.34 2.54 -43.78
CA VAL A 317 -42.37 1.62 -43.15
C VAL A 317 -40.94 2.10 -43.34
N GLU A 318 -40.60 2.72 -44.46
CA GLU A 318 -39.28 3.36 -44.62
C GLU A 318 -39.17 4.58 -43.69
N HIS A 319 -40.23 5.38 -43.57
CA HIS A 319 -40.29 6.45 -42.59
C HIS A 319 -40.12 5.95 -41.15
N GLU A 320 -40.74 4.82 -40.81
CA GLU A 320 -40.59 4.17 -39.50
C GLU A 320 -39.11 3.93 -39.18
N LYS A 321 -38.32 3.39 -40.13
CA LYS A 321 -36.89 3.15 -39.93
C LYS A 321 -36.13 4.45 -39.68
N CYS A 322 -36.35 5.47 -40.50
CA CYS A 322 -35.73 6.78 -40.34
C CYS A 322 -36.10 7.41 -38.98
N TYR A 323 -37.36 7.29 -38.57
CA TYR A 323 -37.85 7.78 -37.28
C TYR A 323 -37.22 7.04 -36.10
N HIS A 324 -37.09 5.71 -36.15
CA HIS A 324 -36.41 4.94 -35.11
C HIS A 324 -34.93 5.34 -35.01
N GLN A 325 -34.26 5.54 -36.15
CA GLN A 325 -32.88 6.01 -36.19
C GLN A 325 -32.76 7.42 -35.60
N TYR A 326 -33.64 8.34 -35.99
CA TYR A 326 -33.72 9.70 -35.45
C TYR A 326 -33.91 9.69 -33.93
N ARG A 327 -34.92 8.95 -33.44
CA ARG A 327 -35.23 8.82 -32.00
C ARG A 327 -34.05 8.23 -31.24
N PHE A 328 -33.41 7.19 -31.78
CA PHE A 328 -32.24 6.58 -31.18
C PHE A 328 -31.08 7.58 -31.08
N THR A 329 -30.73 8.27 -32.16
CA THR A 329 -29.65 9.28 -32.16
C THR A 329 -29.97 10.44 -31.23
N ARG A 330 -31.22 10.90 -31.20
CA ARG A 330 -31.68 11.96 -30.29
C ARG A 330 -31.56 11.54 -28.83
N GLU A 331 -31.88 10.28 -28.53
CA GLU A 331 -31.71 9.71 -27.20
C GLU A 331 -30.22 9.58 -26.81
N GLN A 332 -29.36 9.10 -27.72
CA GLN A 332 -27.91 9.04 -27.49
C GLN A 332 -27.33 10.42 -27.21
N ARG A 333 -27.77 11.43 -27.96
CA ARG A 333 -27.40 12.83 -27.72
C ARG A 333 -27.85 13.31 -26.33
N ARG A 334 -29.09 13.01 -25.92
CA ARG A 334 -29.60 13.35 -24.57
C ARG A 334 -28.77 12.69 -23.47
N ILE A 335 -28.47 11.40 -23.63
CA ILE A 335 -27.61 10.65 -22.71
C ILE A 335 -26.21 11.27 -22.66
N LEU A 336 -25.65 11.68 -23.80
CA LEU A 336 -24.33 12.32 -23.86
C LEU A 336 -24.30 13.64 -23.08
N VAL A 337 -25.32 14.49 -23.20
CA VAL A 337 -25.44 15.73 -22.42
C VAL A 337 -25.58 15.44 -20.92
N SER A 338 -26.39 14.45 -20.54
CA SER A 338 -26.53 14.03 -19.15
C SER A 338 -25.20 13.51 -18.57
N ASN A 339 -24.49 12.67 -19.34
CA ASN A 339 -23.18 12.16 -18.97
C ASN A 339 -22.14 13.27 -18.87
N TRP A 340 -22.14 14.25 -19.77
CA TRP A 340 -21.28 15.43 -19.68
C TRP A 340 -21.53 16.19 -18.38
N ASN A 341 -22.79 16.47 -18.04
CA ASN A 341 -23.15 17.14 -16.79
C ASN A 341 -22.66 16.38 -15.55
N LYS A 342 -22.83 15.06 -15.53
CA LYS A 342 -22.34 14.22 -14.43
C LYS A 342 -20.81 14.25 -14.34
N ASN A 343 -20.13 13.97 -15.46
CA ASN A 343 -18.67 13.90 -15.51
C ASN A 343 -18.01 15.25 -15.26
N ARG A 344 -18.65 16.37 -15.67
CA ARG A 344 -18.23 17.73 -15.35
C ARG A 344 -18.21 17.95 -13.84
N ARG A 345 -19.30 17.60 -13.14
CA ARG A 345 -19.35 17.69 -11.67
C ARG A 345 -18.27 16.84 -11.02
N ASP A 346 -18.11 15.59 -11.46
CA ASP A 346 -17.10 14.68 -10.91
C ASP A 346 -15.66 15.19 -11.16
N PHE A 347 -15.41 15.78 -12.34
CA PHE A 347 -14.13 16.39 -12.67
C PHE A 347 -13.84 17.59 -11.77
N ILE A 348 -14.80 18.50 -11.64
CA ILE A 348 -14.67 19.69 -10.78
C ILE A 348 -14.38 19.25 -9.34
N GLN A 349 -15.12 18.30 -8.80
CA GLN A 349 -14.88 17.79 -7.44
C GLN A 349 -13.47 17.23 -7.26
N LYS A 350 -12.98 16.42 -8.20
CA LYS A 350 -11.61 15.88 -8.16
C LYS A 350 -10.55 16.97 -8.27
N ALA A 351 -10.76 17.93 -9.15
CA ALA A 351 -9.85 19.04 -9.37
C ALA A 351 -9.77 19.95 -8.14
N VAL A 352 -10.92 20.28 -7.53
CA VAL A 352 -10.98 21.04 -6.27
C VAL A 352 -10.24 20.29 -5.16
N LEU A 353 -10.46 18.98 -5.03
CA LEU A 353 -9.81 18.16 -4.02
C LEU A 353 -8.28 18.10 -4.22
N MET A 354 -7.81 17.92 -5.45
CA MET A 354 -6.39 17.95 -5.79
C MET A 354 -5.73 19.31 -5.51
N LEU A 355 -6.42 20.41 -5.82
CA LEU A 355 -5.94 21.75 -5.52
C LEU A 355 -5.89 22.00 -4.00
N ALA A 356 -6.91 21.56 -3.26
CA ALA A 356 -6.94 21.67 -1.80
C ALA A 356 -5.82 20.84 -1.14
N GLU A 357 -5.56 19.63 -1.62
CA GLU A 357 -4.42 18.81 -1.18
C GLU A 357 -3.09 19.51 -1.44
N ALA A 358 -2.91 20.09 -2.63
CA ALA A 358 -1.70 20.83 -2.98
C ALA A 358 -1.51 22.10 -2.10
N CYS A 359 -2.59 22.81 -1.77
CA CYS A 359 -2.54 23.92 -0.82
C CYS A 359 -2.13 23.43 0.58
N ALA A 360 -2.72 22.33 1.06
CA ALA A 360 -2.37 21.75 2.37
C ALA A 360 -0.91 21.28 2.43
N THR A 361 -0.38 20.67 1.37
CA THR A 361 1.04 20.29 1.31
C THR A 361 1.95 21.51 1.34
N TYR A 362 1.60 22.57 0.60
CA TYR A 362 2.35 23.82 0.60
C TYR A 362 2.38 24.48 1.99
N GLU A 363 1.23 24.53 2.67
CA GLU A 363 1.14 25.06 4.04
C GLU A 363 2.00 24.25 5.01
N MET A 364 1.99 22.92 4.91
CA MET A 364 2.81 22.04 5.73
C MET A 364 4.31 22.24 5.46
N GLU A 365 4.72 22.35 4.20
CA GLU A 365 6.11 22.66 3.82
C GLU A 365 6.55 24.02 4.37
N ASN A 366 5.68 25.03 4.27
CA ASN A 366 5.95 26.35 4.81
C ASN A 366 6.06 26.33 6.35
N ALA A 367 5.22 25.57 7.04
CA ALA A 367 5.33 25.37 8.48
C ALA A 367 6.66 24.70 8.88
N LEU A 368 7.04 23.63 8.18
CA LEU A 368 8.32 22.95 8.37
C LEU A 368 9.52 23.87 8.08
N ALA A 369 9.44 24.70 7.05
CA ALA A 369 10.47 25.69 6.74
C ALA A 369 10.61 26.73 7.86
N LYS A 370 9.48 27.22 8.40
CA LYS A 370 9.46 28.13 9.55
C LYS A 370 10.07 27.48 10.79
N ASP A 371 9.75 26.22 11.07
CA ASP A 371 10.27 25.51 12.24
C ASP A 371 11.77 25.18 12.11
N ARG A 372 12.24 24.81 10.91
CA ARG A 372 13.68 24.68 10.62
C ARG A 372 14.41 26.00 10.89
N LYS A 373 13.83 27.13 10.48
CA LYS A 373 14.41 28.46 10.72
C LYS A 373 14.49 28.78 12.22
N LYS A 374 13.42 28.55 12.99
CA LYS A 374 13.43 28.70 14.46
C LYS A 374 14.46 27.79 15.13
N GLN A 375 14.58 26.54 14.67
CA GLN A 375 15.56 25.61 15.22
C GLN A 375 17.00 26.07 14.94
N GLN A 376 17.27 26.60 13.75
CA GLN A 376 18.57 27.19 13.42
C GLN A 376 18.89 28.39 14.32
N GLU A 377 17.92 29.28 14.54
CA GLU A 377 18.04 30.42 15.46
C GLU A 377 18.34 29.95 16.90
N LEU A 378 17.60 28.97 17.41
CA LEU A 378 17.84 28.40 18.74
C LEU A 378 19.23 27.76 18.86
N CYS A 379 19.66 27.00 17.85
CA CYS A 379 20.99 26.41 17.82
C CYS A 379 22.09 27.48 17.83
N ALA A 380 21.89 28.59 17.10
CA ALA A 380 22.81 29.72 17.11
C ALA A 380 22.90 30.38 18.49
N ASP A 381 21.77 30.58 19.16
CA ASP A 381 21.71 31.14 20.52
C ASP A 381 22.39 30.22 21.54
N LEU A 382 22.12 28.91 21.48
CA LEU A 382 22.78 27.93 22.35
C LEU A 382 24.28 27.89 22.11
N LYS A 383 24.73 27.90 20.85
CA LYS A 383 26.16 27.98 20.51
C LYS A 383 26.80 29.23 21.10
N ALA A 384 26.13 30.39 21.01
CA ALA A 384 26.63 31.63 21.60
C ALA A 384 26.74 31.53 23.14
N LYS A 385 25.77 30.90 23.82
CA LYS A 385 25.84 30.64 25.27
C LYS A 385 26.99 29.70 25.64
N VAL A 386 27.19 28.61 24.88
CA VAL A 386 28.29 27.67 25.10
C VAL A 386 29.64 28.35 24.93
N LEU A 387 29.82 29.18 23.90
CA LEU A 387 31.05 29.95 23.70
C LEU A 387 31.32 30.92 24.87
N ARG A 388 30.28 31.62 25.37
CA ARG A 388 30.42 32.48 26.56
C ARG A 388 30.84 31.67 27.79
N TRP A 389 30.24 30.49 28.00
CA TRP A 389 30.59 29.62 29.12
C TRP A 389 32.01 29.06 28.99
N GLN A 390 32.44 28.65 27.79
CA GLN A 390 33.82 28.20 27.53
C GLN A 390 34.83 29.31 27.85
N ALA A 391 34.59 30.54 27.40
CA ALA A 391 35.43 31.68 27.73
C ALA A 391 35.50 31.93 29.25
N GLN A 392 34.36 31.83 29.95
CA GLN A 392 34.34 31.94 31.42
C GLN A 392 35.16 30.83 32.10
N GLN A 393 35.05 29.57 31.61
CA GLN A 393 35.82 28.45 32.14
C GLN A 393 37.33 28.61 31.90
N GLU A 394 37.73 29.09 30.73
CA GLU A 394 39.13 29.39 30.42
C GLU A 394 39.69 30.47 31.36
N GLU A 395 38.93 31.53 31.62
CA GLU A 395 39.32 32.57 32.58
C GLU A 395 39.43 32.04 34.01
N VAL A 396 38.49 31.19 34.46
CA VAL A 396 38.58 30.51 35.76
C VAL A 396 39.84 29.64 35.85
N ALA A 397 40.13 28.84 34.82
CA ALA A 397 41.30 27.98 34.79
C ALA A 397 42.62 28.80 34.84
N LYS A 398 42.69 29.94 34.14
CA LYS A 398 43.85 30.85 34.21
C LYS A 398 44.05 31.37 35.64
N LEU A 399 42.97 31.81 36.30
CA LEU A 399 43.03 32.31 37.68
C LEU A 399 43.44 31.21 38.66
N GLU A 400 42.93 29.98 38.51
CA GLU A 400 43.34 28.84 39.33
C GLU A 400 44.81 28.50 39.16
N MET A 401 45.30 28.49 37.91
CA MET A 401 46.71 28.29 37.60
C MET A 401 47.59 29.36 38.26
N GLU A 402 47.20 30.62 38.19
CA GLU A 402 47.92 31.73 38.82
C GLU A 402 47.93 31.62 40.37
N ILE A 403 46.80 31.27 40.98
CA ILE A 403 46.71 31.02 42.42
C ILE A 403 47.62 29.84 42.83
N SER A 404 47.63 28.76 42.04
CA SER A 404 48.46 27.59 42.31
C SER A 404 49.96 27.91 42.21
N ALA A 405 50.37 28.74 41.23
CA ALA A 405 51.75 29.19 41.06
C ALA A 405 52.20 30.03 42.27
N ARG A 406 51.38 31.00 42.70
CA ARG A 406 51.66 31.81 43.90
C ARG A 406 51.74 30.96 45.18
N ARG A 407 50.99 29.85 45.27
CA ARG A 407 51.06 28.92 46.42
C ARG A 407 52.37 28.14 46.40
N LYS A 408 52.79 27.61 45.25
CA LYS A 408 54.05 26.88 45.08
C LYS A 408 55.26 27.75 45.40
N GLU A 409 55.29 28.99 44.92
CA GLU A 409 56.38 29.94 45.20
C GLU A 409 56.53 30.19 46.70
N LYS A 410 55.42 30.39 47.42
CA LYS A 410 55.42 30.54 48.90
C LYS A 410 55.90 29.27 49.62
N GLU A 411 55.60 28.08 49.10
CA GLU A 411 56.09 26.82 49.66
C GLU A 411 57.60 26.65 49.44
N GLU A 412 58.11 26.97 48.25
CA GLU A 412 59.54 26.93 47.93
C GLU A 412 60.35 27.92 48.78
N GLU A 413 59.83 29.12 49.03
CA GLU A 413 60.46 30.10 49.93
C GLU A 413 60.56 29.57 51.37
N LYS A 414 59.49 28.95 51.87
CA LYS A 414 59.49 28.30 53.19
C LYS A 414 60.49 27.15 53.26
N GLU A 415 60.58 26.34 52.20
CA GLU A 415 61.53 25.24 52.12
C GLU A 415 62.99 25.73 52.10
N LYS A 416 63.29 26.80 51.35
CA LYS A 416 64.61 27.46 51.34
C LYS A 416 64.99 27.97 52.74
N LEU A 417 64.04 28.61 53.45
CA LEU A 417 64.24 29.07 54.82
C LEU A 417 64.49 27.90 55.80
N TRP A 418 63.78 26.78 55.63
CA TRP A 418 63.96 25.57 56.44
C TRP A 418 65.35 24.93 56.22
N LYS A 419 65.76 24.74 54.96
CA LYS A 419 67.08 24.20 54.60
C LYS A 419 68.24 25.01 55.20
N ARG A 420 68.13 26.35 55.21
CA ARG A 420 69.13 27.24 55.85
C ARG A 420 69.22 27.03 57.36
N LYS A 421 68.09 26.87 58.06
CA LYS A 421 68.06 26.58 59.50
C LYS A 421 68.66 25.21 59.82
N GLU A 422 68.40 24.21 58.98
CA GLU A 422 68.93 22.85 59.17
C GLU A 422 70.46 22.81 59.04
N LEU A 423 71.04 23.53 58.06
CA LEU A 423 72.49 23.61 57.88
C LEU A 423 73.20 24.20 59.11
N LEU A 424 72.66 25.27 59.69
CA LEU A 424 73.20 25.88 60.90
C LEU A 424 73.21 24.89 62.08
N GLN A 425 72.14 24.12 62.27
CA GLN A 425 72.08 23.09 63.32
C GLN A 425 73.09 21.95 63.10
N ARG A 426 73.36 21.57 61.83
CA ARG A 426 74.36 20.54 61.50
C ARG A 426 75.78 21.01 61.81
N GLU A 427 76.10 22.28 61.57
CA GLU A 427 77.40 22.85 61.91
C GLU A 427 77.66 22.92 63.42
N GLU A 428 76.65 23.28 64.20
CA GLU A 428 76.72 23.27 65.67
C GLU A 428 76.95 21.86 66.22
N LYS A 429 76.27 20.85 65.67
CA LYS A 429 76.45 19.45 66.04
C LYS A 429 77.87 18.95 65.68
N LYS A 430 78.41 19.32 64.52
CA LYS A 430 79.80 19.00 64.13
C LYS A 430 80.84 19.58 65.09
N LYS A 431 80.63 20.81 65.57
CA LYS A 431 81.53 21.45 66.56
C LYS A 431 81.51 20.70 67.92
N LYS A 432 80.34 20.21 68.36
CA LYS A 432 80.22 19.41 69.60
C LYS A 432 80.93 18.05 69.49
N ILE A 433 80.83 17.38 68.34
CA ILE A 433 81.47 16.08 68.08
C ILE A 433 83.01 16.21 68.14
N ARG A 434 83.59 17.26 67.56
CA ARG A 434 85.06 17.48 67.59
C ARG A 434 85.61 17.63 69.02
N LYS A 435 84.89 18.32 69.90
CA LYS A 435 85.27 18.48 71.32
C LYS A 435 85.24 17.16 72.10
N TYR A 436 84.32 16.25 71.75
CA TYR A 436 84.20 14.94 72.38
C TYR A 436 85.36 14.00 72.01
N TRP A 437 85.73 13.94 70.73
CA TRP A 437 86.84 13.07 70.28
C TRP A 437 88.19 13.46 70.88
N ALA A 438 88.48 14.77 71.00
CA ALA A 438 89.71 15.25 71.63
C ALA A 438 89.82 14.89 73.13
N LYS A 439 88.70 14.71 73.83
CA LYS A 439 88.66 14.26 75.23
C LYS A 439 88.88 12.75 75.35
N LYS A 440 88.37 11.98 74.39
CA LYS A 440 88.53 10.52 74.35
C LYS A 440 89.99 10.10 74.14
N GLU A 441 90.73 10.84 73.30
CA GLU A 441 92.15 10.57 73.00
C GLU A 441 93.05 10.71 74.24
N ARG A 442 92.84 11.73 75.08
CA ARG A 442 93.64 11.93 76.30
C ARG A 442 93.45 10.81 77.31
N ASN A 443 92.23 10.32 77.46
CA ASN A 443 91.92 9.21 78.37
C ASN A 443 92.56 7.90 77.90
N TRP A 444 92.76 7.72 76.60
CA TRP A 444 93.42 6.54 76.03
C TRP A 444 94.90 6.51 76.38
N GLN A 445 95.58 7.66 76.23
CA GLN A 445 96.99 7.82 76.61
C GLN A 445 97.23 7.59 78.12
N GLU A 446 96.30 8.00 78.98
CA GLU A 446 96.38 7.74 80.42
C GLU A 446 96.19 6.26 80.81
N MET A 447 95.43 5.49 80.03
CA MET A 447 95.24 4.05 80.27
C MET A 447 96.48 3.26 79.84
N GLU A 448 97.08 3.59 78.70
CA GLU A 448 98.29 2.94 78.18
C GLU A 448 99.47 3.03 79.16
N MET A 449 99.63 4.18 79.85
CA MET A 449 100.65 4.36 80.88
C MET A 449 100.43 3.49 82.13
N ARG A 450 99.18 3.17 82.49
CA ARG A 450 98.87 2.29 83.63
C ARG A 450 99.12 0.83 83.30
N ASP A 451 98.83 0.43 82.07
CA ASP A 451 99.02 -0.95 81.61
C ASP A 451 100.52 -1.30 81.50
N LEU A 452 101.37 -0.36 81.10
CA LEU A 452 102.82 -0.53 81.09
C LEU A 452 103.40 -0.76 82.49
N GLN A 453 102.91 -0.04 83.50
CA GLN A 453 103.33 -0.22 84.89
C GLN A 453 102.94 -1.59 85.45
N ARG A 454 101.73 -2.07 85.14
CA ARG A 454 101.23 -3.39 85.54
C ARG A 454 102.04 -4.55 84.93
N LEU A 455 102.50 -4.39 83.69
CA LEU A 455 103.31 -5.37 82.97
C LEU A 455 104.67 -5.59 83.66
N GLU A 456 105.26 -4.52 84.18
CA GLU A 456 106.59 -4.54 84.80
C GLU A 456 106.59 -5.22 86.17
N GLU A 457 105.50 -5.07 86.93
CA GLU A 457 105.26 -5.79 88.19
C GLU A 457 105.12 -7.30 87.97
N LEU A 458 104.39 -7.72 86.93
CA LEU A 458 104.22 -9.15 86.61
C LEU A 458 105.53 -9.82 86.20
N LYS A 459 106.42 -9.11 85.49
CA LYS A 459 107.74 -9.63 85.10
C LYS A 459 108.63 -9.94 86.31
N LYS A 460 108.55 -9.14 87.38
CA LYS A 460 109.31 -9.40 88.63
C LYS A 460 108.86 -10.68 89.33
N LEU A 461 107.55 -10.91 89.41
CA LEU A 461 106.98 -12.12 90.02
C LEU A 461 107.37 -13.39 89.24
N MET A 462 107.38 -13.32 87.89
CA MET A 462 107.82 -14.45 87.07
C MET A 462 109.30 -14.80 87.26
N ALA A 463 110.17 -13.80 87.46
CA ALA A 463 111.59 -14.02 87.69
C ALA A 463 111.86 -14.75 89.02
N GLU A 464 111.14 -14.40 90.09
CA GLU A 464 111.27 -15.06 91.39
C GLU A 464 110.82 -16.53 91.36
N GLN A 465 109.78 -16.84 90.58
CA GLN A 465 109.30 -18.21 90.42
C GLN A 465 110.28 -19.07 89.61
N SER A 466 110.94 -18.49 88.60
CA SER A 466 111.95 -19.18 87.79
C SER A 466 113.20 -19.63 88.58
N ALA A 467 113.56 -18.91 89.65
CA ALA A 467 114.69 -19.28 90.51
C ALA A 467 114.39 -20.55 91.32
N LYS A 468 113.18 -20.69 91.86
CA LYS A 468 112.74 -21.84 92.67
C LYS A 468 112.60 -23.13 91.84
N ASP A 469 112.14 -23.00 90.59
CA ASP A 469 112.03 -24.15 89.69
C ASP A 469 113.40 -24.68 89.21
N ARG A 470 114.41 -23.80 89.12
CA ARG A 470 115.79 -24.17 88.75
C ARG A 470 116.43 -25.14 89.74
N GLU A 471 116.21 -24.92 91.03
CA GLU A 471 116.71 -25.80 92.10
C GLU A 471 116.02 -27.18 92.06
N ARG A 472 114.73 -27.21 91.75
CA ARG A 472 113.93 -28.44 91.67
C ARG A 472 114.32 -29.33 90.48
N VAL A 473 114.77 -28.72 89.38
CA VAL A 473 115.24 -29.42 88.17
C VAL A 473 116.64 -30.03 88.39
N ASN A 474 117.56 -29.30 89.04
CA ASN A 474 118.90 -29.82 89.35
C ASN A 474 118.86 -31.07 90.25
N TYR A 475 117.94 -31.12 91.22
CA TYR A 475 117.74 -32.29 92.07
C TYR A 475 117.26 -33.54 91.30
N ARG A 476 116.39 -33.34 90.30
CA ARG A 476 115.88 -34.42 89.44
C ARG A 476 116.94 -34.93 88.46
N GLN A 477 117.84 -34.06 88.01
CA GLN A 477 118.93 -34.41 87.10
C GLN A 477 119.97 -35.31 87.78
N GLN A 478 120.32 -35.03 89.04
CA GLN A 478 121.21 -35.88 89.85
C GLN A 478 120.63 -37.27 90.13
N LEU A 479 119.31 -37.39 90.26
CA LEU A 479 118.62 -38.69 90.45
C LEU A 479 118.63 -39.54 89.17
N LEU A 480 118.55 -38.90 88.00
CA LEU A 480 118.62 -39.54 86.69
C LEU A 480 120.02 -40.07 86.38
N GLU A 481 121.07 -39.34 86.75
CA GLU A 481 122.46 -39.77 86.58
C GLU A 481 122.78 -41.03 87.39
N LYS A 482 122.27 -41.16 88.62
CA LYS A 482 122.44 -42.38 89.43
C LYS A 482 121.81 -43.62 88.78
N ARG A 483 120.58 -43.50 88.25
CA ARG A 483 119.89 -44.60 87.54
C ARG A 483 120.57 -45.01 86.23
N LEU A 484 121.25 -44.08 85.56
CA LEU A 484 121.99 -44.36 84.34
C LEU A 484 123.28 -45.15 84.62
N MET A 485 123.93 -44.91 85.76
CA MET A 485 125.12 -45.67 86.17
C MET A 485 124.76 -47.10 86.58
N GLU A 486 123.68 -47.28 87.35
CA GLU A 486 123.17 -48.61 87.72
C GLU A 486 122.77 -49.46 86.50
N LYS A 487 122.17 -48.85 85.46
CA LYS A 487 121.86 -49.54 84.19
C LYS A 487 123.08 -49.97 83.39
N LYS A 488 124.19 -49.22 83.45
CA LYS A 488 125.42 -49.57 82.73
C LYS A 488 126.13 -50.77 83.35
N GLU A 489 126.04 -50.93 84.67
CA GLU A 489 126.62 -52.07 85.39
C GLU A 489 125.88 -53.38 85.09
N VAL A 490 124.54 -53.33 85.00
CA VAL A 490 123.72 -54.50 84.61
C VAL A 490 124.00 -54.92 83.16
N ALA A 491 124.14 -53.97 82.24
CA ALA A 491 124.42 -54.26 80.83
C ALA A 491 125.81 -54.91 80.61
N LEU A 492 126.80 -54.62 81.46
CA LEU A 492 128.11 -55.26 81.40
C LEU A 492 128.08 -56.72 81.89
N GLN A 493 127.18 -57.05 82.81
CA GLN A 493 127.00 -58.43 83.29
C GLN A 493 126.29 -59.30 82.25
N GLU A 494 125.26 -58.77 81.57
CA GLU A 494 124.53 -59.46 80.51
C GLU A 494 125.42 -59.76 79.29
N ALA A 495 126.29 -58.81 78.90
CA ALA A 495 127.22 -58.99 77.79
C ALA A 495 128.25 -60.12 78.04
N HIS A 496 128.71 -60.28 79.27
CA HIS A 496 129.64 -61.36 79.64
C HIS A 496 128.96 -62.75 79.61
N GLU A 497 127.67 -62.83 79.93
CA GLU A 497 126.90 -64.08 79.83
C GLU A 497 126.59 -64.48 78.39
N GLU A 498 126.47 -63.51 77.48
CA GLU A 498 126.22 -63.74 76.06
C GLU A 498 127.45 -64.26 75.31
N GLU A 499 128.65 -63.77 75.62
CA GLU A 499 129.90 -64.28 75.04
C GLU A 499 130.14 -65.77 75.41
N GLU A 500 129.80 -66.19 76.62
CA GLU A 500 129.87 -67.59 77.05
C GLU A 500 128.80 -68.47 76.35
N ARG A 501 127.66 -67.88 75.99
CA ARG A 501 126.57 -68.54 75.24
C ARG A 501 126.94 -68.72 73.76
N GLU A 502 127.58 -67.74 73.13
CA GLU A 502 128.02 -67.81 71.73
C GLU A 502 129.11 -68.86 71.51
N ARG A 503 130.08 -69.00 72.44
CA ARG A 503 131.09 -70.07 72.37
C ARG A 503 130.48 -71.47 72.39
N ARG A 504 129.33 -71.67 73.07
CA ARG A 504 128.60 -72.95 73.08
C ARG A 504 127.80 -73.18 71.79
N LEU A 505 127.27 -72.12 71.17
CA LEU A 505 126.50 -72.20 69.92
C LEU A 505 127.39 -72.39 68.68
N GLU A 506 128.60 -71.82 68.64
CA GLU A 506 129.55 -72.05 67.55
C GLU A 506 130.09 -73.49 67.52
N ALA A 507 130.18 -74.16 68.66
CA ALA A 507 130.50 -75.58 68.74
C ALA A 507 129.41 -76.46 68.08
N LEU A 508 128.14 -76.06 68.16
CA LEU A 508 126.99 -76.75 67.55
C LEU A 508 126.81 -76.43 66.06
N ARG A 509 127.13 -75.19 65.62
CA ARG A 509 126.99 -74.74 64.23
C ARG A 509 127.97 -75.39 63.24
N LYS A 510 129.06 -76.02 63.71
CA LYS A 510 129.95 -76.83 62.85
C LYS A 510 129.38 -78.20 62.48
N GLN A 511 128.29 -78.67 63.10
CA GLN A 511 127.81 -80.05 62.91
C GLN A 511 126.67 -80.24 61.88
N VAL A 512 125.92 -79.21 61.47
CA VAL A 512 124.75 -79.41 60.58
C VAL A 512 124.47 -78.18 59.70
N ALA A 513 124.58 -78.30 58.36
CA ALA A 513 124.14 -77.26 57.41
C ALA A 513 123.63 -77.83 56.07
N ILE A 514 122.37 -77.54 55.68
CA ILE A 514 121.78 -77.67 54.31
C ILE A 514 120.61 -76.64 54.12
N VAL A 515 120.32 -76.17 52.88
CA VAL A 515 119.43 -75.03 52.48
C VAL A 515 118.39 -75.38 51.38
N ALA A 516 117.20 -74.71 51.32
CA ALA A 516 116.23 -74.70 50.17
C ALA A 516 115.30 -73.42 50.09
N GLN A 517 114.62 -73.15 48.95
CA GLN A 517 114.01 -71.86 48.49
C GLN A 517 112.46 -71.83 48.14
N PHE A 518 111.95 -70.66 47.66
CA PHE A 518 110.61 -69.99 47.67
C PHE A 518 109.73 -70.00 46.36
N ASP A 519 108.43 -69.58 46.44
CA ASP A 519 107.41 -69.51 45.34
C ASP A 519 106.46 -68.23 45.35
N PRO A 520 106.00 -67.64 44.20
CA PRO A 520 105.50 -66.24 44.08
C PRO A 520 104.01 -65.99 43.70
N VAL A 521 103.06 -66.91 43.92
CA VAL A 521 101.62 -66.73 43.54
C VAL A 521 100.86 -65.69 44.39
N ARG A 522 101.36 -65.33 45.57
CA ARG A 522 100.66 -64.48 46.54
C ARG A 522 100.55 -62.99 46.14
N MET A 523 101.23 -62.58 45.06
CA MET A 523 101.44 -61.16 44.76
C MET A 523 100.37 -60.53 43.83
N MET A 524 99.43 -61.30 43.26
CA MET A 524 98.66 -60.89 42.06
C MET A 524 97.10 -60.88 42.21
N SER A 525 96.52 -60.66 43.39
CA SER A 525 95.05 -60.59 43.56
C SER A 525 94.54 -59.30 44.23
N ASP A 526 93.54 -58.64 43.62
CA ASP A 526 92.73 -57.51 44.14
C ASP A 526 91.37 -58.01 44.70
N THR A 527 90.55 -57.34 45.55
CA THR A 527 90.58 -56.28 46.59
C THR A 527 89.19 -56.27 47.28
N MET A 528 89.00 -55.63 48.45
CA MET A 528 87.68 -55.37 49.07
C MET A 528 87.01 -54.06 48.60
N ALA A 529 87.78 -53.06 48.17
CA ALA A 529 87.27 -51.72 47.84
C ALA A 529 86.70 -51.58 46.41
N SER A 530 87.01 -52.52 45.50
CA SER A 530 86.52 -52.47 44.11
C SER A 530 85.07 -52.95 43.96
N LYS A 531 84.56 -53.77 44.89
CA LYS A 531 83.19 -54.34 44.85
C LYS A 531 82.08 -53.32 45.14
N ALA A 532 82.37 -52.17 45.77
CA ALA A 532 81.35 -51.21 46.19
C ALA A 532 80.88 -50.22 45.09
N ARG A 533 81.60 -50.08 43.96
CA ARG A 533 81.24 -49.10 42.90
C ARG A 533 80.27 -49.64 41.83
N MET A 534 79.96 -50.94 41.85
CA MET A 534 79.16 -51.61 40.80
C MET A 534 77.67 -51.76 41.11
N GLY A 535 77.15 -51.18 42.20
CA GLY A 535 75.72 -50.90 42.41
C GLY A 535 74.74 -52.02 42.02
N ILE A 536 74.70 -53.11 42.79
CA ILE A 536 73.69 -54.17 42.65
C ILE A 536 72.88 -54.25 43.97
N GLY A 537 71.59 -53.92 43.88
CA GLY A 537 70.59 -53.94 44.97
C GLY A 537 70.55 -52.62 45.76
N ILE A 538 69.45 -51.89 45.92
CA ILE A 538 68.04 -52.27 46.13
C ILE A 538 67.13 -51.15 45.59
N GLU A 539 65.94 -51.57 45.13
CA GLU A 539 64.91 -50.86 44.39
C GLU A 539 64.12 -49.82 45.21
N GLU A 540 64.01 -48.59 44.70
CA GLU A 540 62.83 -47.72 44.83
C GLU A 540 62.93 -46.67 43.70
N GLU A 541 62.09 -46.79 42.67
CA GLU A 541 62.03 -45.82 41.57
C GLU A 541 61.50 -44.47 42.07
N PHE A 542 62.41 -43.57 42.44
CA PHE A 542 62.08 -42.16 42.64
C PHE A 542 61.82 -41.51 41.29
N ILE A 543 60.56 -41.51 40.83
CA ILE A 543 60.15 -40.78 39.63
C ILE A 543 60.24 -39.28 39.93
N LEU A 544 61.34 -38.65 39.52
CA LEU A 544 61.49 -37.19 39.54
C LEU A 544 60.43 -36.55 38.64
N GLN A 545 59.32 -36.11 39.23
CA GLN A 545 58.23 -35.46 38.52
C GLN A 545 58.62 -34.03 38.13
N LYS A 546 58.67 -33.74 36.82
CA LYS A 546 59.01 -32.42 36.28
C LYS A 546 57.92 -31.38 36.63
N PRO A 547 58.27 -30.20 37.17
CA PRO A 547 57.30 -29.13 37.43
C PRO A 547 56.78 -28.50 36.13
N LEU A 548 55.52 -28.02 36.14
CA LEU A 548 54.85 -27.40 34.99
C LEU A 548 55.32 -25.97 34.67
N PHE A 549 56.14 -25.37 35.54
CA PHE A 549 56.72 -24.03 35.39
C PHE A 549 58.17 -24.01 35.90
N THR A 550 58.95 -23.00 35.50
CA THR A 550 60.36 -22.85 35.91
C THR A 550 60.48 -22.20 37.29
N LEU A 551 61.25 -22.83 38.18
CA LEU A 551 61.52 -22.34 39.54
C LEU A 551 62.96 -21.78 39.60
N ASN A 552 63.09 -20.49 39.93
CA ASN A 552 64.38 -19.80 40.07
C ASN A 552 64.66 -19.45 41.54
N THR A 553 64.72 -20.45 42.42
CA THR A 553 64.94 -20.27 43.87
C THR A 553 65.96 -21.27 44.42
N TYR A 554 66.66 -20.90 45.50
CA TYR A 554 67.77 -21.69 46.08
C TYR A 554 67.48 -22.22 47.49
N ASN A 555 66.32 -21.85 48.08
CA ASN A 555 65.96 -22.20 49.45
C ASN A 555 64.54 -22.77 49.50
N GLU A 556 64.35 -23.85 50.26
CA GLU A 556 63.08 -24.55 50.46
C GLU A 556 61.94 -23.64 50.96
N GLN A 557 62.24 -22.72 51.87
CA GLN A 557 61.26 -21.76 52.37
C GLN A 557 60.74 -20.82 51.26
N GLN A 558 61.58 -20.52 50.26
CA GLN A 558 61.20 -19.68 49.12
C GLN A 558 60.33 -20.46 48.13
N ILE A 559 60.58 -21.76 47.97
CA ILE A 559 59.78 -22.65 47.11
C ILE A 559 58.35 -22.76 47.63
N ILE A 560 58.17 -23.02 48.93
CA ILE A 560 56.84 -23.19 49.56
C ILE A 560 56.04 -21.88 49.55
N SER A 561 56.72 -20.73 49.60
CA SER A 561 56.06 -19.42 49.58
C SER A 561 55.49 -19.02 48.21
N ASP A 562 55.89 -19.68 47.11
CA ASP A 562 55.40 -19.32 45.76
C ASP A 562 53.94 -19.80 45.57
N PRO A 563 52.98 -18.90 45.32
CA PRO A 563 51.57 -19.26 45.12
C PRO A 563 51.35 -20.20 43.92
N ARG A 564 52.25 -20.19 42.93
CA ARG A 564 52.18 -21.08 41.76
C ARG A 564 52.38 -22.55 42.14
N LEU A 565 53.20 -22.83 43.16
CA LEU A 565 53.44 -24.19 43.63
C LEU A 565 52.19 -24.77 44.30
N ARG A 566 51.50 -23.98 45.13
CA ARG A 566 50.23 -24.38 45.76
C ARG A 566 49.15 -24.64 44.72
N PHE A 567 49.07 -23.80 43.70
CA PHE A 567 48.12 -23.99 42.60
C PHE A 567 48.45 -25.22 41.75
N GLU A 568 49.74 -25.49 41.49
CA GLU A 568 50.19 -26.66 40.74
C GLU A 568 49.92 -27.98 41.47
N LEU A 569 50.17 -28.01 42.78
CA LEU A 569 49.83 -29.15 43.63
C LEU A 569 48.32 -29.42 43.64
N ALA A 570 47.49 -28.37 43.79
CA ALA A 570 46.04 -28.52 43.71
C ALA A 570 45.57 -29.05 42.34
N LEU A 571 46.21 -28.65 41.25
CA LEU A 571 45.93 -29.17 39.90
C LEU A 571 46.38 -30.63 39.73
N ARG A 572 47.44 -31.07 40.41
CA ARG A 572 47.87 -32.49 40.42
C ARG A 572 46.93 -33.36 41.26
N GLU A 573 46.55 -32.90 42.45
CA GLU A 573 45.57 -33.58 43.31
C GLU A 573 44.22 -33.75 42.60
N ALA A 574 43.80 -32.74 41.84
CA ALA A 574 42.59 -32.81 41.01
C ALA A 574 42.77 -33.58 39.69
N GLY A 575 43.98 -34.07 39.36
CA GLY A 575 44.27 -34.78 38.11
C GLY A 575 44.29 -33.90 36.84
N LEU A 576 44.16 -32.58 36.97
CA LEU A 576 44.00 -31.61 35.87
C LEU A 576 45.32 -31.03 35.34
N HIS A 577 46.47 -31.49 35.85
CA HIS A 577 47.82 -31.01 35.52
C HIS A 577 48.22 -31.09 34.02
N LYS A 578 47.55 -31.89 33.20
CA LYS A 578 47.79 -31.98 31.74
C LYS A 578 46.81 -31.18 30.87
N THR A 579 45.82 -30.53 31.48
CA THR A 579 44.78 -29.80 30.73
C THR A 579 45.32 -28.49 30.14
N PHE A 580 44.69 -28.03 29.05
CA PHE A 580 45.04 -26.76 28.40
C PHE A 580 44.87 -25.56 29.36
N TYR A 581 43.86 -25.63 30.23
CA TYR A 581 43.59 -24.64 31.27
C TYR A 581 44.75 -24.46 32.26
N ALA A 582 45.35 -25.56 32.73
CA ALA A 582 46.52 -25.51 33.62
C ALA A 582 47.72 -24.83 32.93
N LYS A 583 47.94 -25.09 31.64
CA LYS A 583 49.03 -24.48 30.85
C LYS A 583 48.83 -22.99 30.60
N GLU A 584 47.59 -22.50 30.51
CA GLU A 584 47.30 -21.07 30.30
C GLU A 584 47.28 -20.23 31.59
N ILE A 585 46.82 -20.81 32.71
CA ILE A 585 46.63 -20.07 33.97
C ILE A 585 47.96 -19.91 34.72
N LEU A 586 48.79 -20.96 34.80
CA LEU A 586 50.04 -20.95 35.58
C LEU A 586 51.03 -19.82 35.17
N PRO A 587 51.21 -19.48 33.88
CA PRO A 587 52.03 -18.34 33.48
C PRO A 587 51.43 -16.97 33.83
N LYS A 588 50.10 -16.87 33.98
CA LYS A 588 49.39 -15.61 34.31
C LYS A 588 49.47 -15.27 35.79
N ILE A 589 49.78 -16.24 36.66
CA ILE A 589 49.99 -16.02 38.09
C ILE A 589 51.40 -15.47 38.29
N SER A 590 51.51 -14.24 38.77
CA SER A 590 52.82 -13.61 39.04
C SER A 590 53.46 -14.18 40.31
N PRO A 591 54.79 -14.44 40.33
CA PRO A 591 55.48 -14.81 41.56
C PRO A 591 55.44 -13.66 42.58
N GLN A 592 55.49 -14.02 43.87
CA GLN A 592 55.43 -13.03 44.97
C GLN A 592 56.61 -12.04 44.94
N LYS A 593 57.74 -12.43 44.32
CA LYS A 593 58.84 -11.54 43.96
C LYS A 593 59.20 -11.76 42.49
N PRO A 594 59.24 -10.71 41.64
CA PRO A 594 59.73 -10.87 40.28
C PRO A 594 61.21 -11.30 40.29
N PRO A 595 61.65 -12.10 39.31
CA PRO A 595 63.06 -12.46 39.18
C PRO A 595 63.92 -11.20 39.08
N ARG A 596 65.13 -11.24 39.64
CA ARG A 596 66.07 -10.12 39.52
C ARG A 596 66.43 -9.91 38.03
N LYS A 597 66.67 -8.65 37.65
CA LYS A 597 66.90 -8.23 36.24
C LYS A 597 68.06 -8.94 35.55
N ASP A 598 69.01 -9.48 36.30
CA ASP A 598 70.16 -10.26 35.82
C ASP A 598 69.82 -11.71 35.44
N MET A 599 68.63 -12.20 35.79
CA MET A 599 68.15 -13.56 35.47
C MET A 599 67.09 -13.61 34.35
N GLU A 600 66.73 -12.47 33.74
CA GLU A 600 65.84 -12.45 32.57
C GLU A 600 66.65 -12.73 31.29
N SER A 601 66.51 -13.93 30.70
CA SER A 601 67.12 -14.23 29.40
C SER A 601 66.33 -13.59 28.26
N THR A 602 66.96 -12.70 27.49
CA THR A 602 66.39 -12.10 26.27
C THR A 602 66.35 -13.05 25.06
N VAL A 603 66.86 -14.28 25.21
CA VAL A 603 67.13 -15.23 24.11
C VAL A 603 65.85 -15.92 23.56
N PHE A 604 64.72 -15.86 24.26
CA PHE A 604 63.48 -16.56 23.84
C PHE A 604 62.20 -15.69 23.92
N LYS A 605 62.26 -14.43 23.47
CA LYS A 605 61.05 -13.66 23.13
C LYS A 605 60.89 -13.69 21.60
N ILE A 606 59.98 -14.52 21.09
CA ILE A 606 59.43 -14.43 19.72
C ILE A 606 58.07 -13.78 19.82
#